data_AF-A0A2D0K540-F1
#
_entry.id   AF-A0A2D0K540-F1
#
_cell.length_a   1.000
_cell.length_b   1.000
_cell.length_c   1.000
_cell.angle_alpha   90.00
_cell.angle_beta   90.00
_cell.angle_gamma   90.00
#
_symmetry.space_group_name_H-M   'P 1'
#
loop_
_entity.id
_entity.type
_entity.pdbx_description
1 polymer ?
#
loop_
_entity_poly.entity_id
_entity_poly.type
_entity_poly.pdbx_seq_one_letter_code
_entity_poly.pdbx_strand_id
1 'polypeptide(L)' 'MVFSQTPLQIAINAVGGKQKTLAQLVGLTPQAITNLKKRGGNLPKTKMNEFRKATGLPLEVLYPDLA' A
#
# COMPACT_ATOMS: atom_id res chain seq x y z
N MET A 1 -5.38 22.04 -1.21
CA MET A 1 -4.53 21.16 -2.05
C MET A 1 -5.03 19.73 -1.87
N VAL A 2 -5.62 19.13 -2.91
CA VAL A 2 -6.10 17.75 -2.85
C VAL A 2 -4.90 16.85 -3.12
N PHE A 3 -4.16 16.47 -2.08
CA PHE A 3 -3.21 15.37 -2.21
C PHE A 3 -4.05 14.10 -2.28
N SER A 4 -4.45 13.70 -3.50
CA SER A 4 -5.06 12.39 -3.73
C SER A 4 -4.10 11.35 -3.17
N GLN A 5 -4.45 10.76 -2.01
CA GLN A 5 -3.60 9.79 -1.36
C GLN A 5 -3.49 8.59 -2.29
N THR A 6 -2.26 8.20 -2.63
CA THR A 6 -2.04 7.00 -3.43
C THR A 6 -2.48 5.78 -2.63
N PRO A 7 -2.84 4.67 -3.30
CA PRO A 7 -3.18 3.44 -2.60
C PRO A 7 -2.07 2.97 -1.64
N LEU A 8 -0.80 3.19 -2.00
CA LEU A 8 0.33 2.95 -1.11
C LEU A 8 0.30 3.84 0.13
N GLN A 9 0.01 5.14 -0.01
CA GLN A 9 -0.05 6.05 1.13
C GLN A 9 -1.20 5.69 2.07
N ILE A 10 -2.35 5.30 1.52
CA ILE A 10 -3.49 4.79 2.28
C ILE A 10 -3.09 3.53 3.06
N ALA A 11 -2.43 2.57 2.41
CA ALA A 11 -1.94 1.36 3.06
C ALA A 11 -0.92 1.65 4.17
N ILE A 12 -0.01 2.60 3.97
CA ILE A 12 0.97 3.02 4.99
C ILE A 12 0.26 3.62 6.20
N ASN A 13 -0.74 4.48 5.97
CA ASN A 13 -1.50 5.12 7.04
C ASN A 13 -2.29 4.09 7.86
N ALA A 14 -2.91 3.11 7.20
CA ALA A 14 -3.68 2.05 7.84
C ALA A 14 -2.86 1.20 8.83
N VAL A 15 -1.55 1.04 8.59
CA VAL A 15 -0.66 0.28 9.48
C VAL A 15 0.11 1.16 10.49
N GLY A 16 -0.37 2.39 10.74
CA GLY A 16 0.23 3.31 11.71
C GLY A 16 1.26 4.28 11.13
N GLY A 17 1.20 4.55 9.82
CA GLY A 17 1.96 5.63 9.15
C GLY A 17 3.42 5.31 8.84
N LYS A 18 3.90 4.10 9.14
CA LYS A 18 5.30 3.71 8.97
C LYS A 18 5.46 2.73 7.80
N GLN A 19 6.23 3.14 6.78
CA GLN A 19 6.55 2.31 5.62
C GLN A 19 7.20 0.97 5.99
N LYS A 20 8.10 0.99 6.99
CA LYS A 20 8.79 -0.21 7.46
C LYS A 20 7.79 -1.24 8.02
N THR A 21 6.78 -0.78 8.75
CA THR A 21 5.71 -1.64 9.29
C THR A 21 4.94 -2.31 8.16
N LEU A 22 4.51 -1.53 7.15
CA LEU A 22 3.82 -2.09 5.99
C LEU A 22 4.68 -3.16 5.30
N ALA A 23 5.95 -2.84 5.04
CA ALA A 23 6.89 -3.73 4.38
C ALA A 23 7.00 -5.08 5.11
N GLN A 24 7.14 -5.05 6.44
CA GLN A 24 7.22 -6.27 7.26
C GLN A 24 5.93 -7.10 7.18
N LEU A 25 4.76 -6.46 7.25
CA LEU A 25 3.46 -7.16 7.23
C LEU A 25 3.15 -7.82 5.88
N VAL A 26 3.58 -7.22 4.77
CA VAL A 26 3.31 -7.76 3.42
C VAL A 26 4.46 -8.60 2.86
N GLY A 27 5.52 -8.80 3.63
CA GLY A 27 6.71 -9.56 3.21
C GLY A 27 7.51 -8.86 2.10
N LEU A 28 7.65 -7.53 2.18
CA LEU A 28 8.45 -6.72 1.28
C LEU A 28 9.61 -6.05 2.02
N THR A 29 10.63 -5.63 1.27
CA THR A 29 11.70 -4.80 1.81
C THR A 29 11.27 -3.32 1.88
N PRO A 30 11.82 -2.51 2.80
CA PRO A 30 11.57 -1.06 2.81
C PRO A 30 11.94 -0.39 1.48
N GLN A 31 12.96 -0.91 0.80
CA GLN A 31 13.38 -0.45 -0.53
C GLN A 31 12.30 -0.71 -1.59
N ALA A 32 11.63 -1.87 -1.54
CA ALA A 32 10.51 -2.15 -2.44
C ALA A 32 9.37 -1.15 -2.25
N ILE A 33 9.00 -0.83 -1.00
CA ILE A 33 7.98 0.20 -0.69
C ILE A 33 8.41 1.57 -1.24
N THR A 34 9.68 1.93 -1.09
CA THR A 34 10.23 3.18 -1.64
C THR A 34 10.11 3.23 -3.17
N ASN A 35 10.41 2.12 -3.85
CA ASN A 35 10.27 2.00 -5.29
C ASN A 35 8.81 2.09 -5.75
N LEU A 36 7.86 1.50 -5.01
CA LEU A 36 6.42 1.66 -5.29
C LEU A 36 6.01 3.14 -5.19
N LYS A 37 6.47 3.85 -4.16
CA LYS A 37 6.20 5.30 -4.00
C LYS A 37 6.73 6.11 -5.19
N LYS A 38 7.94 5.81 -5.66
CA LYS A 38 8.55 6.47 -6.84
C LYS A 38 7.81 6.17 -8.15
N ARG A 39 7.14 5.01 -8.25
CA ARG A 39 6.39 4.56 -9.43
C ARG A 39 4.91 4.98 -9.41
N GLY A 40 4.53 5.96 -8.60
CA GLY A 40 3.15 6.47 -8.51
C GLY A 40 2.33 5.91 -7.35
N GLY A 41 2.89 5.02 -6.53
CA GLY A 41 2.22 4.56 -5.30
C GLY A 41 1.11 3.52 -5.53
N ASN A 42 1.15 2.81 -6.65
CA ASN A 42 0.27 1.67 -6.89
C ASN A 42 0.77 0.43 -6.13
N LEU A 43 -0.17 -0.38 -5.65
CA LEU A 43 0.14 -1.61 -4.95
C LEU A 43 0.33 -2.77 -5.93
N PRO A 44 1.25 -3.71 -5.66
CA PRO A 44 1.44 -4.89 -6.50
C PRO A 44 0.21 -5.80 -6.43
N LYS A 45 -0.33 -6.16 -7.60
CA LYS A 45 -1.49 -7.06 -7.73
C LYS A 45 -1.18 -8.50 -7.28
N THR A 46 0.09 -8.89 -7.32
CA THR A 46 0.55 -10.23 -6.88
C THR A 46 0.45 -10.46 -5.37
N LYS A 47 0.27 -9.39 -4.57
CA LYS A 47 0.20 -9.45 -3.10
C LYS A 47 -1.11 -8.88 -2.53
N MET A 48 -2.18 -8.85 -3.34
CA MET A 48 -3.47 -8.24 -2.94
C MET A 48 -3.99 -8.74 -1.61
N ASN A 49 -3.88 -10.05 -1.36
CA ASN A 49 -4.36 -10.64 -0.12
C ASN A 49 -3.53 -10.21 1.09
N GLU A 50 -2.20 -10.11 0.95
CA GLU A 50 -1.32 -9.64 2.01
C GLU A 50 -1.58 -8.17 2.35
N PHE A 51 -1.74 -7.30 1.36
CA PHE A 51 -2.08 -5.90 1.60
C PHE A 51 -3.45 -5.75 2.26
N ARG A 52 -4.46 -6.50 1.80
CA ARG A 52 -5.79 -6.51 2.41
C ARG A 52 -5.73 -6.95 3.88
N LYS A 53 -5.03 -8.06 4.17
CA LYS A 53 -4.88 -8.59 5.54
C LYS A 53 -4.09 -7.65 6.44
N ALA A 54 -3.01 -7.06 5.94
CA ALA A 54 -2.14 -6.17 6.71
C ALA A 54 -2.81 -4.85 7.07
N THR A 55 -3.58 -4.28 6.13
CA THR A 55 -4.20 -2.96 6.29
C THR A 55 -5.63 -3.02 6.83
N GLY A 56 -6.32 -4.16 6.70
CA GLY A 56 -7.74 -4.29 7.02
C GLY A 56 -8.66 -3.53 6.05
N LEU A 57 -8.12 -2.96 4.98
CA LEU A 57 -8.88 -2.15 4.02
C LEU A 57 -9.49 -2.99 2.89
N PRO A 58 -10.63 -2.57 2.34
CA PRO A 58 -11.23 -3.23 1.19
C PRO A 58 -10.35 -3.09 -0.07
N LEU A 59 -10.48 -4.05 -0.98
CA LEU A 59 -9.66 -4.08 -2.21
C LEU A 59 -9.93 -2.88 -3.12
N GLU A 60 -11.16 -2.35 -3.14
CA GLU A 60 -11.53 -1.18 -3.94
C GLU A 60 -10.75 0.08 -3.51
N VAL A 61 -10.43 0.19 -2.22
CA VAL A 61 -9.62 1.29 -1.68
C VAL A 61 -8.14 1.08 -1.99
N LEU A 62 -7.66 -0.17 -1.92
CA LEU A 62 -6.26 -0.53 -2.15
C LEU A 62 -5.91 -0.65 -3.64
N TYR A 63 -6.89 -0.91 -4.49
CA TYR A 63 -6.77 -1.19 -5.92
C TYR A 63 -7.95 -0.58 -6.68
N PRO A 64 -8.05 0.77 -6.74
CA PRO A 64 -9.16 1.44 -7.39
C PRO A 64 -9.27 1.14 -8.89
N ASP A 65 -8.16 0.82 -9.57
CA ASP A 65 -8.17 0.41 -10.99
C ASP A 65 -8.78 -0.97 -11.27
N LEU A 66 -9.19 -1.71 -10.22
CA LEU A 66 -9.86 -3.01 -10.35
C LEU A 66 -11.36 -2.93 -10.03
N ALA A 67 -11.84 -1.79 -9.55
CA ALA A 67 -13.24 -1.54 -9.20
C ALA A 67 -13.98 -0.87 -10.36
#